data_AF-A0A0D6LL91-F1
#
_entry.id   AF-A0A0D6LL91-F1
#
_cell.length_a   1.000
_cell.length_b   1.000
_cell.length_c   1.000
_cell.angle_alpha   90.00
_cell.angle_beta   90.00
_cell.angle_gamma   90.00
#
_symmetry.space_group_name_H-M   'P 1'
#
loop_
_entity.id
_entity.type
_entity.pdbx_description
1 polymer ?
#
loop_
_entity_poly.entity_id
_entity_poly.type
_entity_poly.pdbx_seq_one_letter_code
_entity_poly.pdbx_strand_id
1 'polypeptide(L)'
;MWSFSLTWDCNIEHNAWLRTCDTQYKIPTDYGIIEADFNMGSKCNITKDTSTTLKAWWNEARAVDLSQTVEYQAGIEKFGLMVNAKVTGFACTYNKCASAGRIVCLYDQKFVVCH
;
A
#
# COMPACT_ATOMS: atom_id res chain seq x y z
N MET A 1 -4.72 -20.91 -8.97
CA MET A 1 -4.24 -19.82 -8.11
C MET A 1 -5.44 -19.37 -7.27
N TRP A 2 -5.44 -19.71 -5.97
CA TRP A 2 -6.50 -19.27 -5.07
C TRP A 2 -6.08 -17.90 -4.54
N SER A 3 -6.67 -16.82 -5.03
CA SER A 3 -6.51 -15.50 -4.40
C SER A 3 -7.34 -15.51 -3.11
N PHE A 4 -6.67 -15.41 -1.97
CA PHE A 4 -7.35 -15.20 -0.70
C PHE A 4 -8.04 -13.83 -0.72
N SER A 5 -9.23 -13.75 -0.10
CA SER A 5 -9.93 -12.47 0.05
C SER A 5 -9.21 -11.64 1.11
N LEU A 6 -8.84 -10.41 0.77
CA LEU A 6 -8.29 -9.47 1.73
C LEU A 6 -9.38 -9.00 2.70
N THR A 7 -9.09 -9.08 4.00
CA THR A 7 -9.98 -8.62 5.07
C THR A 7 -9.47 -7.29 5.63
N TRP A 8 -10.37 -6.32 5.77
CA TRP A 8 -10.03 -5.05 6.41
C TRP A 8 -9.83 -5.24 7.91
N ASP A 9 -8.69 -4.80 8.44
CA ASP A 9 -8.38 -4.89 9.87
C ASP A 9 -8.17 -3.49 10.49
N CYS A 10 -9.04 -3.13 11.43
CA CYS A 10 -9.01 -1.82 12.10
C CYS A 10 -7.77 -1.61 12.98
N ASN A 11 -7.13 -2.66 13.51
CA ASN A 11 -5.87 -2.54 14.25
C ASN A 11 -4.71 -2.23 13.30
N ILE A 12 -4.73 -2.83 12.11
CA ILE A 12 -3.78 -2.50 11.04
C ILE A 12 -4.01 -1.04 10.59
N GLU A 13 -5.27 -0.62 10.45
CA GLU A 13 -5.63 0.77 10.11
C GLU A 13 -5.11 1.77 11.14
N HIS A 14 -5.24 1.46 12.42
CA HIS A 14 -4.75 2.32 13.50
C HIS A 14 -3.22 2.49 13.45
N ASN A 15 -2.47 1.40 13.19
CA ASN A 15 -1.02 1.49 13.00
C ASN A 15 -0.65 2.30 11.76
N ALA A 16 -1.40 2.16 10.66
CA ALA A 16 -1.22 2.98 9.47
C ALA A 16 -1.44 4.46 9.79
N TRP A 17 -2.43 4.77 10.64
CA TRP A 17 -2.76 6.13 11.05
C TRP A 17 -1.65 6.78 11.87
N LEU A 18 -1.09 6.04 12.85
CA LEU A 18 0.07 6.48 13.64
C LEU A 18 1.27 6.80 12.74
N ARG A 19 1.46 6.03 11.66
CA ARG A 19 2.54 6.22 10.67
C ARG A 19 2.28 7.31 9.62
N THR A 20 1.04 7.77 9.50
CA THR A 20 0.63 8.62 8.37
C THR A 20 1.25 10.01 8.41
N CYS A 21 1.37 10.67 9.56
CA CYS A 21 2.07 11.96 9.65
C CYS A 21 3.32 11.93 10.56
N ASP A 22 3.66 10.76 11.11
CA ASP A 22 4.92 10.51 11.80
C ASP A 22 5.65 9.36 11.10
N THR A 23 6.58 9.71 10.21
CA THR A 23 7.33 8.70 9.45
C THR A 23 8.33 7.91 10.30
N GLN A 24 8.57 8.34 11.54
CA GLN A 24 9.44 7.67 12.50
C GLN A 24 8.68 6.64 13.35
N TYR A 25 7.34 6.62 13.31
CA TYR A 25 6.56 5.61 13.99
C TYR A 25 6.97 4.21 13.50
N LYS A 26 7.34 3.35 14.44
CA LYS A 26 7.84 2.01 14.13
C LYS A 26 6.66 1.07 13.90
N ILE A 27 6.50 0.66 12.65
CA ILE A 27 5.60 -0.44 12.27
C ILE A 27 6.28 -1.78 12.62
N PRO A 28 5.53 -2.79 13.11
CA PRO A 28 6.05 -4.14 13.29
C PRO A 28 6.74 -4.68 12.02
N THR A 29 7.89 -5.33 12.17
CA THR A 29 8.77 -5.70 11.04
C THR A 29 8.22 -6.77 10.11
N ASP A 30 7.18 -7.46 10.56
CA ASP A 30 6.43 -8.48 9.85
C ASP A 30 5.38 -7.88 8.90
N TYR A 31 5.12 -6.57 8.97
CA TYR A 31 4.14 -5.90 8.13
C TYR A 31 4.77 -5.40 6.83
N GLY A 32 4.01 -5.50 5.74
CA GLY A 32 4.30 -4.75 4.52
C GLY A 32 3.78 -3.32 4.63
N ILE A 33 4.50 -2.36 4.07
CA ILE A 33 4.10 -0.96 4.02
C ILE A 33 4.25 -0.41 2.59
N ILE A 34 3.20 0.26 2.11
CA ILE A 34 3.28 1.14 0.94
C ILE A 34 2.68 2.49 1.31
N GLU A 35 3.33 3.54 0.83
CA GLU A 35 2.95 4.91 1.15
C GLU A 35 3.22 5.86 -0.03
N ALA A 36 2.49 6.96 -0.04
CA ALA A 36 2.72 8.06 -0.97
C ALA A 36 2.18 9.38 -0.41
N ASP A 37 2.83 10.45 -0.82
CA ASP A 37 2.27 11.79 -0.71
C ASP A 37 1.42 12.09 -1.94
N PHE A 38 0.33 12.82 -1.74
CA PHE A 38 -0.53 13.29 -2.80
C PHE A 38 -1.07 14.69 -2.48
N ASN A 39 -1.47 15.41 -3.51
CA ASN A 39 -2.08 16.72 -3.33
C ASN A 39 -3.54 16.53 -2.89
N MET A 40 -3.85 16.78 -1.61
CA MET A 40 -5.22 16.99 -1.16
C MET A 40 -5.68 18.35 -1.70
N GLY A 41 -6.20 18.35 -2.92
CA GLY A 41 -6.66 19.56 -3.58
C GLY A 41 -7.68 20.33 -2.74
N SER A 42 -7.87 21.62 -3.03
CA SER A 42 -8.89 22.48 -2.39
C SER A 42 -10.34 21.98 -2.57
N LYS A 43 -10.55 20.99 -3.44
CA LYS A 43 -11.81 20.25 -3.59
C LYS A 43 -11.68 18.98 -2.74
N CYS A 44 -12.44 18.88 -1.65
CA CYS A 44 -12.46 17.75 -0.70
C CYS A 44 -12.93 16.39 -1.30
N ASN A 45 -12.49 16.03 -2.52
CA ASN A 45 -12.81 14.76 -3.16
C ASN A 45 -11.67 13.76 -2.94
N ILE A 46 -11.49 13.42 -1.66
CA ILE A 46 -10.42 12.56 -1.20
C ILE A 46 -10.48 11.15 -1.81
N THR A 47 -11.68 10.66 -2.10
CA THR A 47 -11.90 9.38 -2.79
C THR A 47 -11.25 9.35 -4.17
N LYS A 48 -11.30 10.45 -4.92
CA LYS A 48 -10.66 10.54 -6.23
C LYS A 48 -9.14 10.49 -6.11
N ASP A 49 -8.57 11.22 -5.16
CA ASP A 49 -7.12 11.35 -5.01
C ASP A 49 -6.50 10.04 -4.49
N THR A 50 -7.15 9.40 -3.50
CA THR A 50 -6.72 8.08 -3.01
C THR A 50 -6.90 7.00 -4.07
N SER A 51 -8.01 6.99 -4.81
CA SER A 51 -8.20 6.05 -5.93
C SER A 51 -7.17 6.23 -7.03
N THR A 52 -6.76 7.47 -7.32
CA THR A 52 -5.71 7.75 -8.32
C THR A 52 -4.37 7.16 -7.87
N THR A 53 -4.05 7.32 -6.58
CA THR A 53 -2.82 6.78 -5.98
C THR A 53 -2.80 5.26 -6.00
N LEU A 54 -3.89 4.61 -5.57
CA LEU A 54 -4.02 3.15 -5.58
C LEU A 54 -3.91 2.58 -7.01
N LYS A 55 -4.52 3.24 -8.00
CA LYS A 55 -4.40 2.85 -9.41
C LYS A 55 -2.98 3.01 -9.94
N ALA A 56 -2.25 4.03 -9.50
CA ALA A 56 -0.85 4.21 -9.89
C ALA A 56 0.00 3.04 -9.40
N TRP A 57 -0.15 2.63 -8.15
CA TRP A 57 0.53 1.45 -7.59
C TRP A 57 0.15 0.17 -8.33
N TRP A 58 -1.15 -0.03 -8.59
CA TRP A 58 -1.61 -1.18 -9.38
C TRP A 58 -1.00 -1.23 -10.79
N ASN A 59 -0.83 -0.06 -11.41
CA ASN A 59 -0.31 0.05 -12.78
C ASN A 59 1.21 -0.15 -12.89
N GLU A 60 1.94 -0.30 -11.79
CA GLU A 60 3.36 -0.68 -11.85
C GLU A 60 3.54 -2.01 -12.60
N ALA A 61 2.57 -2.93 -12.49
CA ALA A 61 2.54 -4.18 -13.26
C ALA A 61 2.66 -4.00 -14.78
N ARG A 62 2.28 -2.82 -15.31
CA ARG A 62 2.36 -2.52 -16.75
C ARG A 62 3.78 -2.14 -17.20
N ALA A 63 4.70 -1.92 -16.26
CA ALA A 63 6.09 -1.59 -16.56
C ALA A 63 6.94 -2.83 -16.87
N VAL A 64 6.43 -4.04 -16.61
CA VAL A 64 7.17 -5.31 -16.75
C VAL A 64 6.29 -6.39 -17.38
N ASP A 65 6.91 -7.42 -17.97
CA ASP A 65 6.19 -8.58 -18.49
C ASP A 65 6.06 -9.67 -17.41
N LEU A 66 4.89 -9.73 -16.77
CA LEU A 66 4.56 -10.73 -15.74
C LEU A 66 4.01 -12.05 -16.33
N SER A 67 3.91 -12.18 -17.66
CA SER A 67 3.40 -13.40 -18.30
C SER A 67 4.41 -14.54 -18.28
N GLN A 68 5.71 -14.22 -18.20
CA GLN A 68 6.82 -15.18 -18.22
C GLN A 68 7.14 -15.69 -16.81
N THR A 69 7.21 -14.77 -15.85
CA THR A 69 7.50 -15.05 -14.44
C THR A 69 6.70 -14.09 -13.56
N VAL A 70 5.98 -14.62 -12.57
CA VAL A 70 5.26 -13.81 -11.56
C VAL A 70 6.19 -13.45 -10.38
N GLU A 71 7.50 -13.44 -10.65
CA GLU A 71 8.51 -13.09 -9.66
C GLU A 71 8.61 -11.57 -9.53
N TYR A 72 9.00 -11.15 -8.34
CA TYR A 72 9.19 -9.74 -8.05
C TYR A 72 10.34 -9.15 -8.87
N GLN A 73 10.14 -7.91 -9.33
CA GLN A 73 11.15 -7.13 -10.03
C GLN A 73 11.24 -5.75 -9.37
N ALA A 74 12.42 -5.14 -9.43
CA ALA A 74 12.57 -3.75 -9.00
C ALA A 74 11.66 -2.85 -9.85
N GLY A 75 10.98 -1.89 -9.21
CA GLY A 75 10.04 -0.97 -9.85
C GLY A 75 8.57 -1.40 -9.86
N ILE A 76 8.24 -2.57 -9.29
CA ILE A 76 6.85 -3.04 -9.10
C ILE A 76 6.51 -3.37 -7.64
N GLU A 77 7.23 -2.76 -6.69
CA GLU A 77 7.18 -3.12 -5.28
C GLU A 77 5.79 -2.94 -4.67
N LYS A 78 5.11 -1.86 -5.05
CA LYS A 78 3.80 -1.53 -4.46
C LYS A 78 2.74 -2.43 -5.04
N PHE A 79 2.78 -2.67 -6.36
CA PHE A 79 1.96 -3.69 -6.99
C PHE A 79 2.18 -5.05 -6.34
N GLY A 80 3.44 -5.47 -6.17
CA GLY A 80 3.81 -6.75 -5.58
C GLY A 80 3.23 -6.97 -4.19
N LEU A 81 3.20 -5.93 -3.35
CA LEU A 81 2.56 -6.02 -2.04
C LEU A 81 1.03 -6.08 -2.13
N MET A 82 0.40 -5.34 -3.04
CA MET A 82 -1.06 -5.38 -3.27
C MET A 82 -1.57 -6.75 -3.72
N VAL A 83 -0.74 -7.53 -4.44
CA VAL A 83 -1.09 -8.86 -4.97
C VAL A 83 -0.42 -10.02 -4.24
N ASN A 84 0.24 -9.76 -3.11
CA ASN A 84 0.93 -10.80 -2.35
C ASN A 84 -0.07 -11.83 -1.81
N ALA A 85 -0.05 -13.04 -2.37
CA ALA A 85 -0.99 -14.11 -2.04
C ALA A 85 -0.91 -14.61 -0.58
N LYS A 86 0.14 -14.24 0.16
CA LYS A 86 0.26 -14.58 1.59
C LYS A 86 -0.48 -13.59 2.50
N VAL A 87 -0.80 -12.39 2.01
CA VAL A 87 -1.53 -11.38 2.78
C VAL A 87 -2.97 -11.83 2.96
N THR A 88 -3.47 -11.73 4.20
CA THR A 88 -4.89 -12.00 4.51
C THR A 88 -5.59 -10.81 5.16
N GLY A 89 -4.84 -9.97 5.87
CA GLY A 89 -5.28 -8.74 6.52
C GLY A 89 -4.56 -7.52 5.96
N PHE A 90 -5.32 -6.47 5.70
CA PHE A 90 -4.75 -5.19 5.27
C PHE A 90 -5.62 -4.04 5.77
N ALA A 91 -5.05 -2.84 5.80
CA ALA A 91 -5.84 -1.62 5.89
C ALA A 91 -5.03 -0.43 5.36
N CYS A 92 -5.76 0.59 4.94
CA CYS A 92 -5.19 1.85 4.49
C CYS A 92 -5.81 3.00 5.27
N THR A 93 -5.04 4.06 5.45
CA THR A 93 -5.60 5.33 5.90
C THR A 93 -4.88 6.48 5.23
N TYR A 94 -5.49 7.65 5.29
CA TYR A 94 -4.91 8.87 4.76
C TYR A 94 -5.13 10.01 5.75
N ASN A 95 -4.24 11.00 5.70
CA ASN A 95 -4.38 12.20 6.50
C ASN A 95 -3.77 13.40 5.79
N LYS A 96 -4.21 14.59 6.17
CA LYS A 96 -3.57 15.84 5.76
C LYS A 96 -2.42 16.12 6.73
N CYS A 97 -1.20 15.92 6.28
CA CYS A 97 0.00 16.34 6.99
C CYS A 97 0.37 17.78 6.55
N ALA A 98 1.37 18.39 7.19
CA ALA A 98 1.67 19.83 7.09
C ALA A 98 1.41 20.48 5.71
N SER A 99 2.03 19.97 4.64
CA SER A 99 1.93 20.53 3.29
C SER A 99 1.31 19.60 2.25
N ALA A 100 0.99 18.35 2.60
CA ALA A 100 0.51 17.33 1.66
C ALA A 100 -0.46 16.36 2.32
N GLY A 101 -1.34 15.76 1.49
CA GLY A 101 -2.02 14.54 1.88
C GLY A 101 -1.05 13.38 1.84
N ARG A 102 -1.19 12.45 2.78
CA ARG A 102 -0.39 11.23 2.82
C ARG A 102 -1.30 10.04 2.99
N ILE A 103 -1.05 8.99 2.21
CA ILE A 103 -1.75 7.70 2.30
C ILE A 103 -0.74 6.62 2.71
N VAL A 104 -1.13 5.78 3.67
CA VAL A 104 -0.35 4.64 4.13
C VAL A 104 -1.26 3.42 4.09
N CYS A 105 -0.79 2.35 3.47
CA CYS A 105 -1.40 1.04 3.53
C CYS A 105 -0.44 0.06 4.20
N LEU A 106 -0.98 -0.72 5.12
CA LEU A 106 -0.27 -1.78 5.83
C LEU A 106 -0.88 -3.13 5.52
N TYR A 107 -0.03 -4.15 5.49
CA TYR A 107 -0.35 -5.51 5.12
C TYR A 107 0.22 -6.45 6.18
N ASP A 108 -0.54 -7.45 6.62
CA ASP A 108 -0.18 -8.41 7.67
C ASP A 108 0.99 -9.34 7.31
N GLN A 109 1.51 -9.23 6.10
CA GLN A 109 2.71 -9.91 5.64
C GLN A 109 3.62 -8.93 4.92
N LYS A 110 4.88 -8.91 5.33
CA LYS A 110 5.96 -8.31 4.54
C LYS A 110 6.13 -9.09 3.25
N PHE A 111 6.57 -8.39 2.22
CA PHE A 111 7.07 -9.08 1.05
C PHE A 111 8.38 -9.80 1.40
N VAL A 112 8.47 -11.10 1.10
CA VAL A 112 9.71 -11.87 1.21
C VAL A 112 10.06 -12.29 -0.21
N VAL A 113 11.13 -11.74 -0.77
CA VAL A 113 11.72 -12.26 -2.01
C VAL A 113 12.27 -13.64 -1.66
N CYS A 114 11.70 -14.70 -2.22
CA CYS A 114 12.34 -16.01 -2.17
C CYS A 114 13.57 -15.93 -3.08
N HIS A 115 14.75 -16.03 -2.51
CA HIS A 115 16.01 -16.23 -3.24
C HIS A 115 16.21 -17.71 -3.55
#